data_AF-A0A3D1BG74-F1
#
_entry.id   AF-A0A3D1BG74-F1
#
_cell.length_a   1.000
_cell.length_b   1.000
_cell.length_c   1.000
_cell.angle_alpha   90.00
_cell.angle_beta   90.00
_cell.angle_gamma   90.00
#
_symmetry.space_group_name_H-M   'P 1'
#
loop_
_entity.id
_entity.type
_entity.pdbx_description
1 polymer ?
#
loop_
_entity_poly.entity_id
_entity_poly.type
_entity_poly.pdbx_seq_one_letter_code
_entity_poly.pdbx_strand_id
1 'polypeptide(L)'
;MLHLLSVGVHFGERTLFEGLDLAIGNKDRIGLVGRNGAGKSTLLKVIAGHQKASTGSVSAPKDYRIGYLPQEMDHDEAATVLEVAMKAFEEMQLLDKRLANLTKEVAERTDYESDSYANLIQELSDANERLDAIGASSTEEQAHRILQGLGFKVEDMGRTMSEFSGGWKMRVELAKLLLMQPDLLLLDEPTNHLDIESIQWLETFLIHHPGAILLISHDRVFLDTLTKRTVEIGGVKLYDFKGPYSKYQVWREEERSRQEQAAKNQQKYIQDTEQLINKFRAKKNKAAFAQSLIKKLDKLERVEVDAAENAQIRFRFPPAPRSGKVIFEAETLKKCFGDLTVFEGLDFIMARQEKVALVGKNGAGKTTLTRMLLQQESCTAGTLNVGHNVDIGYYAQNQTDELDGNMTVLETLEDVAVGDVRKQLRGLLGSFLFTGEDVDKKVKVLSGGEKARLALCKLLLHPYNVLVLDEPTNHLDLKS
;
A
#
# COMPACT_ATOMS: atom_id res chain seq x y z
N MET A 1 18.66 -16.95 2.93
CA MET A 1 18.64 -15.83 1.96
C MET A 1 17.79 -16.25 0.79
N LEU A 2 16.85 -15.40 0.38
CA LEU A 2 15.95 -15.63 -0.74
C LEU A 2 16.51 -14.92 -1.98
N HIS A 3 16.41 -15.55 -3.15
CA HIS A 3 16.93 -15.02 -4.42
C HIS A 3 15.85 -15.02 -5.50
N LEU A 4 15.71 -13.87 -6.16
CA LEU A 4 14.99 -13.68 -7.41
C LEU A 4 16.03 -13.63 -8.52
N LEU A 5 15.85 -14.47 -9.54
CA LEU A 5 16.73 -14.53 -10.71
C LEU A 5 15.90 -14.28 -11.97
N SER A 6 16.19 -13.15 -12.64
CA SER A 6 15.60 -12.69 -13.89
C SER A 6 14.06 -12.76 -13.91
N VAL A 7 13.44 -12.43 -12.79
CA VAL A 7 11.99 -12.55 -12.60
C VAL A 7 11.25 -11.52 -13.46
N GLY A 8 10.26 -11.97 -14.22
CA GLY A 8 9.41 -11.12 -15.04
C GLY A 8 7.95 -11.51 -14.96
N VAL A 9 7.05 -10.53 -15.09
CA VAL A 9 5.60 -10.73 -15.09
C VAL A 9 4.97 -9.97 -16.26
N HIS A 10 4.28 -10.72 -17.11
CA HIS A 10 3.57 -10.23 -18.30
C HIS A 10 2.08 -10.55 -18.20
N PHE A 11 1.23 -9.56 -18.53
CA PHE A 11 -0.22 -9.70 -18.63
C PHE A 11 -0.65 -9.36 -20.06
N GLY A 12 -0.82 -10.37 -20.90
CA GLY A 12 -1.07 -10.18 -22.33
C GLY A 12 0.08 -9.41 -22.98
N GLU A 13 -0.22 -8.25 -23.58
CA GLU A 13 0.79 -7.38 -24.20
C GLU A 13 1.51 -6.43 -23.20
N ARG A 14 1.04 -6.37 -21.95
CA ARG A 14 1.61 -5.47 -20.93
C ARG A 14 2.63 -6.20 -20.07
N THR A 15 3.89 -5.76 -20.14
CA THR A 15 4.94 -6.14 -19.17
C THR A 15 4.88 -5.22 -17.96
N LEU A 16 4.78 -5.78 -16.74
CA LEU A 16 4.89 -4.98 -15.52
C LEU A 16 6.35 -4.71 -15.18
N PHE A 17 7.15 -5.77 -15.17
CA PHE A 17 8.59 -5.76 -14.96
C PHE A 17 9.19 -7.03 -15.57
N GLU A 18 10.47 -6.98 -15.91
CA GLU A 18 11.20 -8.07 -16.56
C GLU A 18 12.66 -8.06 -16.13
N GLY A 19 13.27 -9.25 -16.01
CA GLY A 19 14.68 -9.38 -15.69
C GLY A 19 15.05 -8.91 -14.28
N LEU A 20 14.14 -8.99 -13.31
CA LEU A 20 14.41 -8.56 -11.93
C LEU A 20 15.31 -9.57 -11.21
N ASP A 21 16.50 -9.11 -10.84
CA ASP A 21 17.42 -9.80 -9.94
C ASP A 21 17.42 -9.11 -8.56
N LEU A 22 17.10 -9.86 -7.51
CA LEU A 22 17.07 -9.35 -6.15
C LEU A 22 17.46 -10.45 -5.14
N ALA A 23 18.39 -10.15 -4.26
CA ALA A 23 18.73 -10.99 -3.11
C ALA A 23 18.23 -10.36 -1.81
N ILE A 24 17.54 -11.14 -0.98
CA ILE A 24 16.99 -10.72 0.32
C ILE A 24 17.68 -11.53 1.42
N GLY A 25 18.54 -10.86 2.19
CA GLY A 25 19.23 -11.44 3.35
C GLY A 25 18.30 -11.68 4.54
N ASN A 26 18.70 -12.56 5.47
CA ASN A 26 17.85 -13.03 6.57
C ASN A 26 17.40 -11.94 7.56
N LYS A 27 18.06 -10.77 7.59
CA LYS A 27 17.73 -9.63 8.45
C LYS A 27 17.58 -8.33 7.67
N ASP A 28 17.38 -8.45 6.36
CA ASP A 28 17.22 -7.27 5.52
C ASP A 28 15.95 -6.50 5.92
N ARG A 29 16.02 -5.19 5.71
CA ARG A 29 14.93 -4.25 5.96
C ARG A 29 14.77 -3.41 4.70
N ILE A 30 13.89 -3.87 3.80
CA ILE A 30 13.80 -3.36 2.44
C ILE A 30 12.48 -2.61 2.28
N GLY A 31 12.57 -1.34 1.88
CA GLY A 31 11.42 -0.58 1.37
C GLY A 31 11.31 -0.79 -0.13
N LEU A 32 10.18 -1.33 -0.60
CA LEU A 32 9.88 -1.51 -2.01
C LEU A 32 9.04 -0.33 -2.50
N VAL A 33 9.62 0.46 -3.39
CA VAL A 33 8.99 1.68 -3.93
C VAL A 33 8.88 1.60 -5.46
N GLY A 34 8.16 2.54 -6.04
CA GLY A 34 7.92 2.61 -7.48
C GLY A 34 6.50 3.03 -7.79
N ARG A 35 6.23 3.26 -9.07
CA ARG A 35 4.96 3.83 -9.54
C ARG A 35 3.76 2.95 -9.20
N ASN A 36 2.60 3.58 -9.13
CA ASN A 36 1.34 2.83 -9.15
C ASN A 36 1.23 2.04 -10.46
N GLY A 37 0.90 0.75 -10.33
CA GLY A 37 0.90 -0.17 -11.46
C GLY A 37 2.29 -0.62 -11.94
N ALA A 38 3.38 -0.31 -11.23
CA ALA A 38 4.71 -0.87 -11.51
C ALA A 38 4.83 -2.36 -11.13
N GLY A 39 3.84 -2.91 -10.44
CA GLY A 39 3.82 -4.33 -10.04
C GLY A 39 4.41 -4.61 -8.65
N LYS A 40 4.48 -3.63 -7.73
CA LYS A 40 4.98 -3.83 -6.35
C LYS A 40 4.22 -4.96 -5.62
N SER A 41 2.90 -4.87 -5.54
CA SER A 41 2.04 -5.90 -4.95
C SER A 41 2.14 -7.23 -5.69
N THR A 42 2.28 -7.18 -7.02
CA THR A 42 2.49 -8.37 -7.85
C THR A 42 3.81 -9.06 -7.53
N LEU A 43 4.89 -8.31 -7.28
CA LEU A 43 6.17 -8.85 -6.86
C LEU A 43 6.06 -9.55 -5.50
N LEU A 44 5.36 -8.96 -4.52
CA LEU A 44 5.09 -9.62 -3.25
C LEU A 44 4.33 -10.95 -3.44
N LYS A 45 3.28 -10.97 -4.28
CA LYS A 45 2.54 -12.20 -4.60
C LYS A 45 3.40 -13.27 -5.26
N VAL A 46 4.35 -12.87 -6.11
CA VAL A 46 5.32 -13.78 -6.73
C VAL A 46 6.30 -14.34 -5.70
N ILE A 47 6.83 -13.51 -4.81
CA ILE A 47 7.74 -13.95 -3.74
C ILE A 47 7.01 -14.88 -2.77
N ALA A 48 5.76 -14.57 -2.42
CA ALA A 48 4.93 -15.39 -1.55
C ALA A 48 4.44 -16.71 -2.19
N GLY A 49 4.62 -16.89 -3.50
CA GLY A 49 4.16 -18.08 -4.23
C GLY A 49 2.67 -18.08 -4.59
N HIS A 50 1.92 -17.01 -4.31
CA HIS A 50 0.52 -16.87 -4.71
C HIS A 50 0.34 -16.61 -6.21
N GLN A 51 1.38 -16.14 -6.88
CA GLN A 51 1.38 -15.93 -8.33
C GLN A 51 2.67 -16.48 -8.95
N LYS A 52 2.56 -17.16 -10.09
CA LYS A 52 3.74 -17.59 -10.86
C LYS A 52 4.33 -16.42 -11.63
N ALA A 53 5.65 -16.31 -11.61
CA ALA A 53 6.37 -15.45 -12.54
C ALA A 53 6.19 -15.97 -13.97
N SER A 54 6.17 -15.06 -14.95
CA SER A 54 6.15 -15.40 -16.37
C SER A 54 7.53 -15.85 -16.85
N THR A 55 8.59 -15.24 -16.31
CA THR A 55 9.99 -15.60 -16.56
C THR A 55 10.78 -15.61 -15.27
N GLY A 56 11.94 -16.29 -15.27
CA GLY A 56 12.83 -16.37 -14.11
C GLY A 56 12.32 -17.28 -13.01
N SER A 57 12.94 -17.19 -11.84
CA SER A 57 12.60 -18.04 -10.70
C SER A 57 12.83 -17.35 -9.36
N VAL A 58 12.00 -17.70 -8.37
CA VAL A 58 12.21 -17.38 -6.97
C VAL A 58 12.75 -18.65 -6.28
N SER A 59 13.83 -18.50 -5.52
CA SER A 59 14.44 -19.61 -4.77
C SER A 59 14.68 -19.19 -3.32
N ALA A 60 14.39 -20.10 -2.39
CA ALA A 60 14.56 -19.89 -0.96
C ALA A 60 15.14 -21.18 -0.33
N PRO A 61 15.77 -21.09 0.86
CA PRO A 61 16.21 -22.27 1.60
C PRO A 61 15.06 -23.24 1.89
N LYS A 62 15.40 -24.51 2.14
CA LYS A 62 14.44 -25.49 2.63
C LYS A 62 13.85 -24.97 3.96
N ASP A 63 12.53 -25.11 4.12
CA ASP A 63 11.77 -24.67 5.30
C ASP A 63 11.72 -23.14 5.55
N TYR A 64 12.07 -22.32 4.55
CA TYR A 64 11.98 -20.87 4.63
C TYR A 64 10.52 -20.38 4.66
N ARG A 65 10.09 -19.79 5.77
CA ARG A 65 8.72 -19.32 5.99
C ARG A 65 8.56 -17.90 5.48
N ILE A 66 7.63 -17.70 4.55
CA ILE A 66 7.28 -16.38 4.03
C ILE A 66 5.89 -16.05 4.54
N GLY A 67 5.77 -14.94 5.26
CA GLY A 67 4.48 -14.38 5.66
C GLY A 67 4.09 -13.24 4.74
N TYR A 68 2.90 -13.30 4.17
CA TYR A 68 2.35 -12.26 3.30
C TYR A 68 0.98 -11.80 3.79
N LEU A 69 0.82 -10.48 3.90
CA LEU A 69 -0.48 -9.86 4.16
C LEU A 69 -1.06 -9.35 2.83
N PRO A 70 -2.03 -10.05 2.21
CA PRO A 70 -2.73 -9.52 1.04
C PRO A 70 -3.71 -8.40 1.42
N GLN A 71 -4.05 -7.54 0.46
CA GLN A 71 -5.01 -6.44 0.66
C GLN A 71 -6.47 -6.90 0.75
N GLU A 72 -6.80 -8.07 0.20
CA GLU A 72 -8.14 -8.66 0.23
C GLU A 72 -8.03 -10.14 0.63
N MET A 73 -8.88 -10.59 1.56
CA MET A 73 -8.97 -11.98 2.01
C MET A 73 -10.42 -12.36 2.26
N ASP A 74 -10.72 -13.64 2.03
CA ASP A 74 -11.94 -14.24 2.56
C ASP A 74 -11.77 -14.44 4.07
N HIS A 75 -12.71 -13.91 4.85
CA HIS A 75 -12.69 -14.02 6.29
C HIS A 75 -13.66 -15.08 6.77
N ASP A 76 -13.25 -15.82 7.79
CA ASP A 76 -14.13 -16.72 8.53
C ASP A 76 -15.03 -15.89 9.45
N GLU A 77 -16.18 -15.46 8.92
CA GLU A 77 -17.11 -14.54 9.58
C GLU A 77 -17.61 -15.05 10.94
N ALA A 78 -17.62 -16.37 11.15
CA ALA A 78 -18.10 -17.01 12.36
C ALA A 78 -17.03 -17.14 13.45
N ALA A 79 -15.75 -17.14 13.09
CA ALA A 79 -14.66 -17.26 14.04
C ALA A 79 -14.52 -16.00 14.91
N THR A 80 -14.02 -16.18 16.14
CA THR A 80 -13.69 -15.05 17.01
C THR A 80 -12.33 -14.44 16.68
N VAL A 81 -12.11 -13.19 17.12
CA VAL A 81 -10.82 -12.49 16.94
C VAL A 81 -9.65 -13.32 17.47
N LEU A 82 -9.79 -13.88 18.67
CA LEU A 82 -8.74 -14.70 19.28
C LEU A 82 -8.55 -16.01 18.51
N GLU A 83 -9.62 -16.69 18.11
CA GLU A 83 -9.52 -17.93 17.32
C GLU A 83 -8.73 -17.72 16.02
N VAL A 84 -9.01 -16.64 15.27
CA VAL A 84 -8.30 -16.33 14.03
C VAL A 84 -6.82 -16.05 14.30
N ALA A 85 -6.49 -15.27 15.34
CA ALA A 85 -5.10 -15.00 15.71
C ALA A 85 -4.36 -16.29 16.13
N MET A 86 -5.04 -17.17 16.87
CA MET A 86 -4.49 -18.44 17.35
C MET A 86 -4.26 -19.46 16.23
N LYS A 87 -4.90 -19.30 15.05
CA LYS A 87 -4.56 -20.08 13.84
C LYS A 87 -3.07 -19.93 13.44
N ALA A 88 -2.37 -18.88 13.90
CA ALA A 88 -0.92 -18.76 13.76
C ALA A 88 -0.14 -19.94 14.38
N PHE A 89 -0.73 -20.62 15.36
CA PHE A 89 -0.13 -21.72 16.12
C PHE A 89 -0.71 -23.09 15.74
N GLU A 90 -1.50 -23.20 14.67
CA GLU A 90 -2.17 -24.45 14.30
C GLU A 90 -1.17 -25.59 14.01
N GLU A 91 -0.07 -25.29 13.32
CA GLU A 91 1.03 -26.25 13.08
C GLU A 91 1.62 -26.76 14.40
N MET A 92 1.88 -25.85 15.34
CA MET A 92 2.39 -26.20 16.69
C MET A 92 1.42 -27.12 17.41
N GLN A 93 0.13 -26.76 17.44
CA GLN A 93 -0.90 -27.57 18.11
C GLN A 93 -1.07 -28.95 17.48
N LEU A 94 -0.93 -29.05 16.15
CA LEU A 94 -0.99 -30.33 15.45
C LEU A 94 0.25 -31.19 15.78
N LEU A 95 1.43 -30.57 15.83
CA LEU A 95 2.68 -31.23 16.22
C LEU A 95 2.63 -31.71 17.67
N ASP A 96 2.13 -30.92 18.61
CA ASP A 96 1.94 -31.33 20.02
C ASP A 96 1.03 -32.56 20.12
N LYS A 97 -0.10 -32.54 19.40
CA LYS A 97 -1.00 -33.71 19.35
C LYS A 97 -0.32 -34.93 18.73
N ARG A 98 0.48 -34.73 17.68
CA ARG A 98 1.23 -35.82 17.04
C ARG A 98 2.29 -36.39 17.98
N LEU A 99 3.05 -35.53 18.66
CA LEU A 99 4.05 -35.91 19.67
C LEU A 99 3.43 -36.68 20.83
N ALA A 100 2.27 -36.26 21.34
CA ALA A 100 1.55 -36.98 22.38
C ALA A 100 1.16 -38.40 21.93
N ASN A 101 0.68 -38.54 20.68
CA ASN A 101 0.34 -39.84 20.09
C ASN A 101 1.57 -40.72 19.87
N LEU A 102 2.65 -40.17 19.30
CA LEU A 102 3.91 -40.89 19.07
C LEU A 102 4.51 -41.36 20.39
N THR A 103 4.53 -40.49 21.41
CA THR A 103 5.04 -40.83 22.75
C THR A 103 4.23 -41.96 23.38
N LYS A 104 2.91 -41.93 23.23
CA LYS A 104 2.03 -43.00 23.70
C LYS A 104 2.30 -44.32 22.96
N GLU A 105 2.44 -44.27 21.63
CA GLU A 105 2.71 -45.45 20.82
C GLU A 105 4.07 -46.08 21.16
N VAL A 106 5.11 -45.26 21.37
CA VAL A 106 6.44 -45.71 21.82
C VAL A 106 6.36 -46.38 23.20
N ALA A 107 5.52 -45.88 24.11
CA ALA A 107 5.35 -46.45 25.44
C ALA A 107 4.59 -47.78 25.46
N GLU A 108 3.66 -48.01 24.51
CA GLU A 108 2.81 -49.20 24.44
C GLU A 108 3.40 -50.33 23.58
N ARG A 109 4.33 -50.00 22.66
CA ARG A 109 4.96 -50.97 21.77
C ARG A 109 6.01 -51.82 22.46
N THR A 110 6.12 -53.07 22.01
CA THR A 110 7.04 -54.08 22.55
C THR A 110 7.96 -54.69 21.49
N ASP A 111 7.81 -54.26 20.24
CA ASP A 111 8.52 -54.75 19.05
C ASP A 111 9.74 -53.88 18.70
N TYR A 112 10.62 -53.69 19.69
CA TYR A 112 11.75 -52.74 19.66
C TYR A 112 12.76 -52.94 18.54
N GLU A 113 12.88 -54.16 17.99
CA GLU A 113 13.80 -54.50 16.91
C GLU A 113 13.20 -54.35 15.51
N SER A 114 11.93 -53.95 15.40
CA SER A 114 11.27 -53.80 14.10
C SER A 114 11.66 -52.50 13.39
N ASP A 115 11.74 -52.54 12.06
CA ASP A 115 11.93 -51.34 11.22
C ASP A 115 10.82 -50.30 11.44
N SER A 116 9.61 -50.75 11.77
CA SER A 116 8.49 -49.87 12.09
C SER A 116 8.70 -49.10 13.40
N TYR A 117 9.27 -49.73 14.43
CA TYR A 117 9.61 -49.07 15.68
C TYR A 117 10.77 -48.07 15.48
N ALA A 118 11.77 -48.42 14.67
CA ALA A 118 12.86 -47.51 14.32
C ALA A 118 12.34 -46.23 13.61
N ASN A 119 11.41 -46.38 12.66
CA ASN A 119 10.77 -45.24 11.98
C ASN A 119 9.95 -44.37 12.95
N LEU A 120 9.26 -44.99 13.91
CA LEU A 120 8.48 -44.27 14.92
C LEU A 120 9.36 -43.39 15.81
N ILE A 121 10.53 -43.90 16.22
CA ILE A 121 11.52 -43.13 16.99
C ILE A 121 12.10 -41.97 16.17
N GLN A 122 12.37 -42.19 14.88
CA GLN A 122 12.82 -41.12 13.99
C GLN A 122 11.75 -40.03 13.86
N GLU A 123 10.49 -40.41 13.64
CA GLU A 123 9.38 -39.45 13.53
C GLU A 123 9.19 -38.66 14.84
N LEU A 124 9.35 -39.31 16.00
CA LEU A 124 9.31 -38.65 17.31
C LEU A 124 10.46 -37.63 17.46
N SER A 125 11.68 -37.99 17.01
CA SER A 125 12.83 -37.08 17.05
C SER A 125 12.62 -35.87 16.15
N ASP A 126 12.21 -36.11 14.90
CA ASP A 126 11.96 -35.06 13.90
C ASP A 126 10.85 -34.10 14.39
N ALA A 127 9.79 -34.63 14.99
CA ALA A 127 8.70 -33.82 15.54
C ALA A 127 9.14 -32.98 16.76
N ASN A 128 10.00 -33.50 17.64
CA ASN A 128 10.54 -32.75 18.78
C ASN A 128 11.46 -31.63 18.29
N GLU A 129 12.38 -31.92 17.37
CA GLU A 129 13.26 -30.89 16.77
C GLU A 129 12.45 -29.77 16.10
N ARG A 130 11.34 -30.14 15.43
CA ARG A 130 10.44 -29.17 14.81
C ARG A 130 9.71 -28.33 15.84
N LEU A 131 9.21 -28.91 16.93
CA LEU A 131 8.51 -28.18 17.98
C LEU A 131 9.46 -27.20 18.72
N ASP A 132 10.67 -27.65 19.03
CA ASP A 132 11.72 -26.82 19.64
C ASP A 132 12.09 -25.62 18.77
N ALA A 133 12.11 -25.81 17.44
CA ALA A 133 12.36 -24.73 16.49
C ALA A 133 11.21 -23.69 16.41
N ILE A 134 9.97 -24.09 16.70
CA ILE A 134 8.81 -23.17 16.72
C ILE A 134 8.74 -22.42 18.07
N GLY A 135 9.17 -23.05 19.17
CA GLY A 135 9.32 -22.46 20.50
C GLY A 135 8.03 -22.49 21.33
N ALA A 136 8.01 -23.33 22.38
CA ALA A 136 6.90 -23.46 23.33
C ALA A 136 6.90 -22.31 24.35
N SER A 137 6.23 -21.19 24.04
CA SER A 137 5.93 -20.13 25.01
C SER A 137 4.43 -19.79 24.97
N SER A 138 3.94 -18.99 25.93
CA SER A 138 2.50 -18.73 26.13
C SER A 138 1.84 -18.09 24.91
N THR A 139 1.37 -18.94 23.98
CA THR A 139 0.84 -18.57 22.67
C THR A 139 -0.36 -17.64 22.79
N GLU A 140 -1.22 -17.88 23.77
CA GLU A 140 -2.41 -17.07 24.03
C GLU A 140 -2.06 -15.70 24.63
N GLU A 141 -1.16 -15.61 25.61
CA GLU A 141 -0.72 -14.31 26.18
C GLU A 141 -0.04 -13.44 25.12
N GLN A 142 0.75 -14.06 24.25
CA GLN A 142 1.38 -13.37 23.13
C GLN A 142 0.33 -12.87 22.12
N ALA A 143 -0.68 -13.69 21.81
CA ALA A 143 -1.79 -13.29 20.95
C ALA A 143 -2.54 -12.08 21.51
N HIS A 144 -2.88 -12.11 22.80
CA HIS A 144 -3.51 -10.98 23.49
C HIS A 144 -2.65 -9.72 23.41
N ARG A 145 -1.34 -9.83 23.68
CA ARG A 145 -0.42 -8.68 23.64
C ARG A 145 -0.34 -8.04 22.25
N ILE A 146 -0.25 -8.87 21.19
CA ILE A 146 -0.18 -8.38 19.81
C ILE A 146 -1.50 -7.75 19.37
N LEU A 147 -2.63 -8.41 19.64
CA LEU A 147 -3.96 -7.88 19.33
C LEU A 147 -4.22 -6.55 20.07
N GLN A 148 -3.89 -6.47 21.36
CA GLN A 148 -3.99 -5.20 22.11
C GLN A 148 -3.11 -4.10 21.55
N GLY A 149 -1.88 -4.43 21.13
CA GLY A 149 -0.98 -3.50 20.46
C GLY A 149 -1.53 -2.96 19.13
N LEU A 150 -2.34 -3.76 18.44
CA LEU A 150 -3.07 -3.36 17.23
C LEU A 150 -4.44 -2.71 17.54
N GLY A 151 -4.74 -2.43 18.81
CA GLY A 151 -5.90 -1.65 19.24
C GLY A 151 -7.12 -2.44 19.69
N PHE A 152 -7.07 -3.78 19.76
CA PHE A 152 -8.18 -4.60 20.28
C PHE A 152 -8.28 -4.53 21.81
N LYS A 153 -9.50 -4.53 22.35
CA LYS A 153 -9.74 -4.67 23.79
C LYS A 153 -9.81 -6.15 24.19
N VAL A 154 -9.67 -6.43 25.48
CA VAL A 154 -9.84 -7.80 26.01
C VAL A 154 -11.23 -8.35 25.70
N GLU A 155 -12.25 -7.50 25.77
CA GLU A 155 -13.65 -7.84 25.44
C GLU A 155 -13.83 -8.19 23.96
N ASP A 156 -12.99 -7.66 23.08
CA ASP A 156 -13.07 -7.93 21.64
C ASP A 156 -12.59 -9.33 21.26
N MET A 157 -11.81 -9.98 22.12
CA MET A 157 -11.20 -11.29 21.85
C MET A 157 -12.23 -12.39 21.57
N GLY A 158 -13.38 -12.33 22.25
CA GLY A 158 -14.48 -13.29 22.10
C GLY A 158 -15.56 -12.88 21.08
N ARG A 159 -15.42 -11.72 20.44
CA ARG A 159 -16.38 -11.23 19.44
C ARG A 159 -16.09 -11.86 18.09
N THR A 160 -17.14 -12.05 17.28
CA THR A 160 -17.00 -12.70 15.97
C THR A 160 -16.48 -11.73 14.91
N MET A 161 -15.77 -12.25 13.90
CA MET A 161 -15.24 -11.45 12.80
C MET A 161 -16.35 -10.65 12.08
N SER A 162 -17.58 -11.19 12.00
CA SER A 162 -18.73 -10.52 11.39
C SER A 162 -19.10 -9.16 11.99
N GLU A 163 -18.72 -8.91 13.24
CA GLU A 163 -19.01 -7.65 13.95
C GLU A 163 -18.00 -6.54 13.64
N PHE A 164 -16.90 -6.85 12.96
CA PHE A 164 -15.80 -5.93 12.69
C PHE A 164 -15.81 -5.43 11.24
N SER A 165 -15.38 -4.19 11.03
CA SER A 165 -15.17 -3.66 9.69
C SER A 165 -13.97 -4.34 9.01
N GLY A 166 -13.87 -4.26 7.68
CA GLY A 166 -12.76 -4.86 6.93
C GLY A 166 -11.37 -4.43 7.43
N GLY A 167 -11.22 -3.16 7.83
CA GLY A 167 -9.95 -2.67 8.41
C GLY A 167 -9.60 -3.35 9.73
N TRP A 168 -10.57 -3.61 10.60
CA TRP A 168 -10.35 -4.37 11.84
C TRP A 168 -10.04 -5.84 11.55
N LYS A 169 -10.74 -6.46 10.59
CA LYS A 169 -10.45 -7.84 10.14
C LYS A 169 -9.01 -7.97 9.63
N MET A 170 -8.55 -7.00 8.85
CA MET A 170 -7.16 -6.93 8.38
C MET A 170 -6.15 -6.85 9.54
N ARG A 171 -6.48 -6.13 10.62
CA ARG A 171 -5.62 -6.08 11.83
C ARG A 171 -5.50 -7.45 12.50
N VAL A 172 -6.55 -8.28 12.49
CA VAL A 172 -6.48 -9.66 13.04
C VAL A 172 -5.55 -10.52 12.19
N GLU A 173 -5.62 -10.43 10.86
CA GLU A 173 -4.72 -11.17 9.96
C GLU A 173 -3.27 -10.69 10.09
N LEU A 174 -3.06 -9.36 10.26
CA LEU A 174 -1.75 -8.83 10.60
C LEU A 174 -1.27 -9.40 11.94
N ALA A 175 -2.12 -9.46 12.98
CA ALA A 175 -1.77 -10.05 14.26
C ALA A 175 -1.32 -11.51 14.12
N LYS A 176 -2.10 -12.32 13.39
CA LYS A 176 -1.78 -13.71 13.07
C LYS A 176 -0.42 -13.82 12.37
N LEU A 177 -0.16 -12.97 11.38
CA LEU A 177 1.11 -12.96 10.65
C LEU A 177 2.30 -12.61 11.54
N LEU A 178 2.13 -11.64 12.45
CA LEU A 178 3.16 -11.24 13.41
C LEU A 178 3.43 -12.34 14.45
N LEU A 179 2.40 -13.11 14.84
CA LEU A 179 2.52 -14.26 15.75
C LEU A 179 3.31 -15.41 15.10
N MET A 180 3.15 -15.64 13.79
CA MET A 180 3.85 -16.70 13.06
C MET A 180 5.38 -16.52 12.99
N GLN A 181 5.88 -15.28 13.15
CA GLN A 181 7.30 -14.92 13.05
C GLN A 181 8.02 -15.57 11.84
N PRO A 182 7.57 -15.28 10.60
CA PRO A 182 8.19 -15.83 9.39
C PRO A 182 9.65 -15.37 9.21
N ASP A 183 10.42 -16.09 8.39
CA ASP A 183 11.78 -15.71 8.01
C ASP A 183 11.82 -14.48 7.10
N LEU A 184 10.74 -14.25 6.35
CA LEU A 184 10.49 -13.07 5.54
C LEU A 184 9.06 -12.59 5.71
N LEU A 185 8.90 -11.36 6.17
CA LEU A 185 7.63 -10.67 6.26
C LEU A 185 7.44 -9.75 5.05
N LEU A 186 6.36 -9.97 4.31
CA LEU A 186 5.94 -9.20 3.15
C LEU A 186 4.71 -8.37 3.51
N LEU A 187 4.89 -7.05 3.60
CA LEU A 187 3.83 -6.13 4.02
C LEU A 187 3.50 -5.17 2.89
N ASP A 188 2.24 -5.18 2.46
CA ASP A 188 1.71 -4.28 1.43
C ASP A 188 0.78 -3.23 2.08
N GLU A 189 1.30 -2.03 2.27
CA GLU A 189 0.60 -0.92 2.95
C GLU A 189 0.02 -1.27 4.33
N PRO A 190 0.83 -1.83 5.27
CA PRO A 190 0.33 -2.33 6.55
C PRO A 190 -0.17 -1.24 7.50
N THR A 191 0.16 0.02 7.23
CA THR A 191 -0.31 1.19 7.97
C THR A 191 -1.74 1.58 7.61
N ASN A 192 -2.26 1.06 6.49
CA ASN A 192 -3.64 1.33 6.10
C ASN A 192 -4.58 0.81 7.18
N HIS A 193 -5.59 1.62 7.51
CA HIS A 193 -6.57 1.32 8.55
C HIS A 193 -6.01 1.21 9.98
N LEU A 194 -4.74 1.58 10.22
CA LEU A 194 -4.18 1.74 11.56
C LEU A 194 -4.33 3.18 12.05
N ASP A 195 -4.58 3.35 13.34
CA ASP A 195 -4.47 4.67 13.97
C ASP A 195 -3.02 4.93 14.39
N ILE A 196 -2.70 6.18 14.73
CA ILE A 196 -1.34 6.63 15.04
C ILE A 196 -0.71 5.79 16.16
N GLU A 197 -1.47 5.45 17.20
CA GLU A 197 -0.98 4.61 18.30
C GLU A 197 -0.64 3.19 17.83
N SER A 198 -1.51 2.58 17.01
CA SER A 198 -1.25 1.25 16.45
C SER A 198 -0.08 1.24 15.47
N ILE A 199 0.11 2.32 14.69
CA ILE A 199 1.26 2.49 13.78
C ILE A 199 2.56 2.54 14.60
N GLN A 200 2.61 3.35 15.66
CA GLN A 200 3.79 3.46 16.54
C GLN A 200 4.11 2.14 17.23
N TRP A 201 3.08 1.41 17.67
CA TRP A 201 3.25 0.08 18.24
C TRP A 201 3.81 -0.91 17.20
N LEU A 202 3.22 -0.94 16.00
CA LEU A 202 3.65 -1.81 14.91
C LEU A 202 5.10 -1.51 14.50
N GLU A 203 5.47 -0.23 14.40
CA GLU A 203 6.85 0.20 14.13
C GLU A 203 7.80 -0.39 15.18
N THR A 204 7.48 -0.19 16.46
CA THR A 204 8.29 -0.72 17.57
C THR A 204 8.40 -2.25 17.53
N PHE A 205 7.31 -2.94 17.17
CA PHE A 205 7.30 -4.39 17.04
C PHE A 205 8.19 -4.86 15.88
N LEU A 206 8.04 -4.27 14.69
CA LEU A 206 8.75 -4.66 13.48
C LEU A 206 10.26 -4.35 13.52
N ILE A 207 10.69 -3.33 14.27
CA ILE A 207 12.11 -3.06 14.53
C ILE A 207 12.79 -4.32 15.12
N HIS A 208 12.11 -5.00 16.03
CA HIS A 208 12.63 -6.15 16.77
C HIS A 208 12.34 -7.50 16.11
N HIS A 209 11.68 -7.52 14.95
CA HIS A 209 11.39 -8.75 14.23
C HIS A 209 12.69 -9.49 13.84
N PRO A 210 12.84 -10.80 14.11
CA PRO A 210 14.11 -11.50 13.89
C PRO A 210 14.44 -11.76 12.41
N GLY A 211 13.41 -11.92 11.57
CA GLY A 211 13.51 -12.20 10.14
C GLY A 211 13.71 -10.96 9.28
N ALA A 212 13.62 -11.14 7.96
CA ALA A 212 13.69 -10.08 6.97
C ALA A 212 12.32 -9.40 6.79
N ILE A 213 12.33 -8.14 6.38
CA ILE A 213 11.09 -7.39 6.07
C ILE A 213 11.24 -6.77 4.68
N LEU A 214 10.25 -7.01 3.82
CA LEU A 214 10.03 -6.29 2.57
C LEU A 214 8.69 -5.54 2.69
N LEU A 215 8.77 -4.22 2.69
CA LEU A 215 7.67 -3.32 3.02
C LEU A 215 7.34 -2.40 1.84
N ILE A 216 6.08 -2.36 1.44
CA ILE A 216 5.50 -1.30 0.61
C ILE A 216 4.72 -0.38 1.56
N SER A 217 4.99 0.91 1.55
CA SER A 217 4.22 1.88 2.33
C SER A 217 4.25 3.27 1.68
N HIS A 218 3.14 3.99 1.78
CA HIS A 218 3.06 5.40 1.46
C HIS A 218 3.47 6.34 2.62
N ASP A 219 3.71 5.80 3.82
CA ASP A 219 4.19 6.57 4.97
C ASP A 219 5.73 6.66 4.95
N ARG A 220 6.24 7.88 4.70
CA ARG A 220 7.69 8.14 4.63
C ARG A 220 8.38 7.92 5.96
N VAL A 221 7.74 8.29 7.07
CA VAL A 221 8.32 8.16 8.40
C VAL A 221 8.43 6.69 8.74
N PHE A 222 7.36 5.93 8.49
CA PHE A 222 7.35 4.48 8.69
C PHE A 222 8.41 3.77 7.84
N LEU A 223 8.53 4.11 6.55
CA LEU A 223 9.58 3.59 5.67
C LEU A 223 10.99 3.92 6.19
N ASP A 224 11.25 5.18 6.55
CA ASP A 224 12.58 5.61 6.99
C ASP A 224 12.98 4.98 8.33
N THR A 225 12.03 4.79 9.25
CA THR A 225 12.33 4.16 10.54
C THR A 225 12.63 2.67 10.38
N LEU A 226 11.83 1.96 9.58
CA LEU A 226 11.95 0.50 9.47
C LEU A 226 13.00 0.04 8.47
N THR A 227 13.20 0.75 7.36
CA THR A 227 13.98 0.27 6.22
C THR A 227 15.40 0.83 6.19
N LYS A 228 16.35 -0.01 5.78
CA LYS A 228 17.78 0.34 5.64
C LYS A 228 18.28 0.20 4.20
N ARG A 229 17.41 -0.25 3.31
CA ARG A 229 17.64 -0.47 1.89
C ARG A 229 16.35 -0.11 1.17
N THR A 230 16.44 0.67 0.10
CA THR A 230 15.29 1.02 -0.74
C THR A 230 15.49 0.41 -2.12
N VAL A 231 14.49 -0.34 -2.57
CA VAL A 231 14.45 -0.96 -3.88
C VAL A 231 13.31 -0.35 -4.67
N GLU A 232 13.60 0.23 -5.84
CA GLU A 232 12.57 0.75 -6.75
C GLU A 232 12.39 -0.14 -7.96
N ILE A 233 11.12 -0.40 -8.30
CA ILE A 233 10.72 -0.98 -9.58
C ILE A 233 10.44 0.15 -10.57
N GLY A 234 11.39 0.42 -11.46
CA GLY A 234 11.31 1.45 -12.51
C GLY A 234 10.77 0.96 -13.85
N GLY A 235 10.07 -0.19 -13.88
CA GLY A 235 9.68 -0.91 -15.10
C GLY A 235 10.69 -2.01 -15.42
N VAL A 236 11.56 -1.79 -16.41
CA VAL A 236 12.57 -2.77 -16.84
C VAL A 236 13.84 -2.72 -15.97
N LYS A 237 14.02 -1.65 -15.18
CA LYS A 237 15.20 -1.48 -14.31
C LYS A 237 14.79 -1.55 -12.84
N LEU A 238 15.63 -2.25 -12.06
CA LEU A 238 15.56 -2.27 -10.59
C LEU A 238 16.66 -1.36 -10.04
N TYR A 239 16.26 -0.40 -9.21
CA TYR A 239 17.22 0.47 -8.53
C TYR A 239 17.34 0.02 -7.08
N ASP A 240 18.53 -0.45 -6.70
CA ASP A 240 18.81 -0.95 -5.36
C ASP A 240 19.78 -0.01 -4.64
N PHE A 241 19.29 0.63 -3.59
CA PHE A 241 20.03 1.62 -2.82
C PHE A 241 20.14 1.20 -1.35
N LYS A 242 21.37 1.19 -0.82
CA LYS A 242 21.65 0.88 0.59
C LYS A 242 21.45 2.11 1.48
N GLY A 243 20.19 2.46 1.70
CA GLY A 243 19.80 3.47 2.68
C GLY A 243 18.29 3.56 2.85
N PRO A 244 17.82 4.39 3.80
CA PRO A 244 16.41 4.69 3.98
C PRO A 244 15.85 5.50 2.81
N TYR A 245 14.53 5.58 2.72
CA TYR A 245 13.79 6.18 1.61
C TYR A 245 14.13 7.65 1.38
N SER A 246 14.27 8.47 2.42
CA SER A 246 14.64 9.89 2.28
C SER A 246 15.99 10.09 1.58
N LYS A 247 17.00 9.28 1.90
CA LYS A 247 18.31 9.33 1.24
C LYS A 247 18.25 8.82 -0.19
N TYR A 248 17.45 7.78 -0.41
CA TYR A 248 17.18 7.25 -1.73
C TYR A 248 16.56 8.31 -2.66
N GLN A 249 15.60 9.12 -2.18
CA GLN A 249 14.98 10.18 -2.98
C GLN A 249 16.00 11.18 -3.50
N VAL A 250 16.94 11.63 -2.65
CA VAL A 250 18.02 12.54 -3.04
C VAL A 250 18.91 11.89 -4.09
N TRP A 251 19.35 10.65 -3.83
CA TRP A 251 20.20 9.90 -4.76
C TRP A 251 19.54 9.69 -6.12
N ARG A 252 18.23 9.40 -6.18
CA ARG A 252 17.52 9.23 -7.45
C ARG A 252 17.40 10.52 -8.25
N GLU A 253 17.21 11.65 -7.58
CA GLU A 253 17.14 12.93 -8.26
C GLU A 253 18.49 13.31 -8.88
N GLU A 254 19.59 13.05 -8.16
CA GLU A 254 20.95 13.20 -8.69
C GLU A 254 21.23 12.26 -9.87
N GLU A 255 20.82 10.99 -9.76
CA GLU A 255 20.97 9.99 -10.82
C GLU A 255 20.19 10.40 -12.07
N ARG A 256 18.95 10.88 -11.92
CA ARG A 256 18.14 11.39 -13.02
C ARG A 256 18.80 12.60 -13.67
N SER A 257 19.23 13.59 -12.89
CA SER A 257 19.91 14.79 -13.40
C SER A 257 21.15 14.41 -14.23
N ARG A 258 21.89 13.38 -13.80
CA ARG A 258 23.02 12.82 -14.55
C ARG A 258 22.58 12.17 -15.86
N GLN A 259 21.51 11.38 -15.86
CA GLN A 259 20.94 10.77 -17.07
C GLN A 259 20.45 11.83 -18.06
N GLU A 260 19.76 12.86 -17.60
CA GLU A 260 19.27 13.97 -18.42
C GLU A 260 20.42 14.75 -19.09
N GLN A 261 21.47 15.05 -18.34
CA GLN A 261 22.66 15.70 -18.88
C GLN A 261 23.38 14.82 -19.91
N ALA A 262 23.52 13.52 -19.63
CA ALA A 262 24.13 12.57 -20.55
C ALA A 262 23.31 12.44 -21.84
N ALA A 263 21.97 12.36 -21.75
CA ALA A 263 21.08 12.33 -22.89
C ALA A 263 21.13 13.62 -23.72
N LYS A 264 21.18 14.78 -23.06
CA LYS A 264 21.34 16.08 -23.74
C LYS A 264 22.67 16.17 -24.51
N ASN A 265 23.76 15.72 -23.90
CA ASN A 265 25.08 15.68 -24.54
C ASN A 265 25.11 14.71 -25.71
N GLN A 266 24.49 13.53 -25.55
CA GLN A 266 24.37 12.54 -26.62
C GLN A 266 23.52 13.08 -27.78
N GLN A 267 22.39 13.74 -27.50
CA GLN A 267 21.53 14.33 -28.52
C GLN A 267 22.26 15.40 -29.33
N LYS A 268 23.07 16.24 -28.66
CA LYS A 268 23.92 17.23 -29.33
C LYS A 268 24.96 16.55 -30.23
N TYR A 269 25.61 15.49 -29.74
CA TYR A 269 26.57 14.71 -30.53
C TYR A 269 25.91 14.07 -31.78
N ILE A 270 24.69 13.54 -31.64
CA ILE A 270 23.92 12.99 -32.75
C ILE A 270 23.64 14.09 -33.78
N GLN A 271 23.11 15.24 -33.36
CA GLN A 271 22.81 16.36 -34.25
C GLN A 271 24.04 16.87 -35.00
N ASP A 272 25.17 17.08 -34.31
CA ASP A 272 26.41 17.54 -34.93
C ASP A 272 26.94 16.51 -35.96
N THR A 273 26.81 15.22 -35.65
CA THR A 273 27.22 14.12 -36.53
C THR A 273 26.30 14.00 -37.76
N GLU A 274 24.99 14.16 -37.60
CA GLU A 274 24.02 14.17 -38.70
C GLU A 274 24.27 15.34 -39.66
N GLN A 275 24.60 16.53 -39.13
CA GLN A 275 24.98 17.67 -39.96
C GLN A 275 26.25 17.39 -40.78
N LEU A 276 27.27 16.76 -40.16
CA LEU A 276 28.49 16.32 -40.86
C LEU A 276 28.18 15.30 -41.95
N ILE A 277 27.34 14.30 -41.67
CA ILE A 277 26.91 13.30 -42.65
C ILE A 277 26.26 13.99 -43.84
N ASN A 278 25.28 14.87 -43.62
CA ASN A 278 24.57 15.58 -44.68
C ASN A 278 25.51 16.45 -45.52
N LYS A 279 26.47 17.14 -44.88
CA LYS A 279 27.47 17.97 -45.58
C LYS A 279 28.43 17.16 -46.47
N PHE A 280 28.82 15.96 -46.06
CA PHE A 280 29.80 15.14 -46.77
C PHE A 280 29.20 14.10 -47.72
N ARG A 281 27.91 13.77 -47.58
CA ARG A 281 27.18 12.84 -48.46
C ARG A 281 27.13 13.30 -49.91
N ALA A 282 27.11 14.62 -50.15
CA ALA A 282 27.10 15.21 -51.50
C ALA A 282 28.48 15.24 -52.19
N LYS A 283 29.58 14.93 -51.50
CA LYS A 283 30.94 15.01 -52.06
C LYS A 283 31.49 13.62 -52.39
N LYS A 284 31.75 13.36 -53.68
CA LYS A 284 32.24 12.08 -54.24
C LYS A 284 33.44 11.47 -53.47
N ASN A 285 34.39 12.30 -53.00
CA ASN A 285 35.61 11.83 -52.33
C ASN A 285 35.46 11.64 -50.80
N LYS A 286 34.29 11.90 -50.22
CA LYS A 286 34.04 11.82 -48.76
C LYS A 286 32.88 10.87 -48.40
N ALA A 287 32.35 10.13 -49.37
CA ALA A 287 31.24 9.20 -49.17
C ALA A 287 31.56 8.07 -48.17
N ALA A 288 32.77 7.51 -48.22
CA ALA A 288 33.21 6.46 -47.27
C ALA A 288 33.30 6.99 -45.82
N PHE A 289 33.64 8.27 -45.64
CA PHE A 289 33.67 8.93 -44.33
C PHE A 289 32.25 9.20 -43.80
N ALA A 290 31.31 9.62 -44.65
CA ALA A 290 29.91 9.75 -44.24
C ALA A 290 29.31 8.38 -43.84
N GLN A 291 29.63 7.32 -44.58
CA GLN A 291 29.19 5.96 -44.27
C GLN A 291 29.75 5.42 -42.94
N SER A 292 31.00 5.76 -42.57
CA SER A 292 31.55 5.35 -41.28
C SER A 292 30.90 6.07 -40.09
N LEU A 293 30.47 7.32 -40.26
CA LEU A 293 29.71 8.07 -39.25
C LEU A 293 28.29 7.51 -39.07
N ILE A 294 27.60 7.14 -40.16
CA ILE A 294 26.29 6.47 -40.09
C ILE A 294 26.39 5.18 -39.27
N LYS A 295 27.36 4.31 -39.58
CA LYS A 295 27.58 3.08 -38.82
C LYS A 295 27.93 3.32 -37.35
N LYS A 296 28.57 4.45 -37.02
CA LYS A 296 28.84 4.84 -35.62
C LYS A 296 27.57 5.26 -34.90
N LEU A 297 26.69 6.01 -35.56
CA LEU A 297 25.39 6.39 -35.00
C LEU A 297 24.48 5.17 -34.83
N ASP A 298 24.44 4.23 -35.78
CA ASP A 298 23.62 3.02 -35.71
C ASP A 298 24.02 2.09 -34.54
N LYS A 299 25.28 2.13 -34.12
CA LYS A 299 25.81 1.34 -32.99
C LYS A 299 25.75 2.09 -31.66
N LEU A 300 25.30 3.34 -31.66
CA LEU A 300 25.24 4.15 -30.46
C LEU A 300 24.01 3.74 -29.63
N GLU A 301 24.24 3.13 -28.48
CA GLU A 301 23.19 2.89 -27.51
C GLU A 301 22.69 4.22 -26.97
N ARG A 302 21.38 4.47 -27.07
CA ARG A 302 20.78 5.72 -26.60
C ARG A 302 20.73 5.71 -25.08
N VAL A 303 21.11 6.83 -24.48
CA VAL A 303 20.92 7.06 -23.05
C VAL A 303 19.42 7.17 -22.82
N GLU A 304 18.87 6.18 -22.13
CA GLU A 304 17.50 6.23 -21.63
C GLU A 304 17.48 7.15 -20.40
N VAL A 305 16.67 8.20 -20.47
CA VAL A 305 16.30 8.99 -19.31
C VAL A 305 15.08 8.34 -18.71
N ASP A 306 15.17 7.91 -17.46
CA ASP A 306 13.98 7.46 -16.73
C ASP A 306 12.92 8.54 -16.81
N ALA A 307 11.70 8.19 -17.25
CA ALA A 307 10.62 9.15 -17.37
C ALA A 307 10.46 9.90 -16.04
N ALA A 308 10.65 11.22 -16.06
CA ALA A 308 10.52 12.02 -14.87
C ALA A 308 9.08 11.87 -14.35
N GLU A 309 8.95 11.52 -13.07
CA GLU A 309 7.68 11.64 -12.33
C GLU A 309 7.40 13.12 -12.06
N ASN A 310 7.45 13.96 -13.10
CA ASN A 310 7.12 15.38 -13.06
C ASN A 310 5.61 15.62 -13.17
N ALA A 311 4.85 14.54 -13.30
CA ALA A 311 3.42 14.49 -13.09
C ALA A 311 3.08 14.76 -11.61
N GLN A 312 3.42 15.95 -11.12
CA GLN A 312 2.93 16.47 -9.84
C GLN A 312 1.49 16.92 -10.05
N ILE A 313 0.59 16.42 -9.22
CA ILE A 313 -0.81 16.84 -9.24
C ILE A 313 -0.85 18.26 -8.65
N ARG A 314 -0.82 19.26 -9.52
CA ARG A 314 -0.96 20.66 -9.11
C ARG A 314 -2.39 21.10 -9.32
N PHE A 315 -3.11 21.24 -8.23
CA PHE A 315 -4.47 21.75 -8.23
C PHE A 315 -4.61 22.87 -7.20
N ARG A 316 -5.65 23.68 -7.39
CA ARG A 316 -6.04 24.71 -6.45
C ARG A 316 -7.55 24.69 -6.35
N PHE A 317 -8.08 24.64 -5.14
CA PHE A 317 -9.52 24.80 -4.94
C PHE A 317 -9.96 26.16 -5.49
N PRO A 318 -11.09 26.22 -6.22
CA PRO A 318 -11.64 27.47 -6.68
C PRO A 318 -11.93 28.40 -5.48
N PRO A 319 -11.92 29.72 -5.67
CA PRO A 319 -12.21 30.66 -4.60
C PRO A 319 -13.61 30.41 -4.04
N ALA A 320 -13.67 30.12 -2.75
CA ALA A 320 -14.90 29.80 -2.05
C ALA A 320 -15.84 31.02 -1.91
N PRO A 321 -17.17 30.83 -2.01
CA PRO A 321 -18.16 31.84 -1.69
C PRO A 321 -18.11 32.18 -0.20
N ARG A 322 -18.60 33.38 0.14
CA ARG A 322 -18.54 33.90 1.51
C ARG A 322 -19.53 33.16 2.42
N SER A 323 -19.02 32.42 3.39
CA SER A 323 -19.77 31.89 4.53
C SER A 323 -19.77 32.85 5.73
N GLY A 324 -20.64 32.55 6.72
CA GLY A 324 -20.65 33.18 8.03
C GLY A 324 -19.32 33.06 8.80
N LYS A 325 -19.20 33.78 9.92
CA LYS A 325 -17.96 33.74 10.75
C LYS A 325 -17.81 32.42 11.48
N VAL A 326 -18.91 31.89 12.01
CA VAL A 326 -19.00 30.57 12.62
C VAL A 326 -19.54 29.60 11.58
N ILE A 327 -18.89 28.45 11.43
CA ILE A 327 -19.23 27.40 10.48
C ILE A 327 -19.99 26.29 11.17
N PHE A 328 -19.46 25.79 12.29
CA PHE A 328 -20.11 24.80 13.12
C PHE A 328 -20.06 25.25 14.57
N GLU A 329 -21.16 25.02 15.29
CA GLU A 329 -21.26 25.29 16.72
C GLU A 329 -22.00 24.11 17.35
N ALA A 330 -21.32 23.43 18.27
CA ALA A 330 -21.88 22.34 19.04
C ALA A 330 -21.93 22.75 20.50
N GLU A 331 -23.10 22.56 21.12
CA GLU A 331 -23.31 22.80 22.55
C GLU A 331 -23.87 21.54 23.21
N THR A 332 -23.17 21.04 24.22
CA THR A 332 -23.52 19.85 25.01
C THR A 332 -23.87 18.63 24.15
N LEU A 333 -23.23 18.51 22.98
CA LEU A 333 -23.59 17.54 21.96
C LEU A 333 -23.43 16.12 22.49
N LYS A 334 -24.52 15.35 22.38
CA LYS A 334 -24.60 13.95 22.76
C LYS A 334 -25.08 13.10 21.59
N LYS A 335 -24.40 11.99 21.34
CA LYS A 335 -24.79 11.00 20.33
C LYS A 335 -24.65 9.60 20.89
N CYS A 336 -25.74 8.84 20.85
CA CYS A 336 -25.82 7.45 21.26
C CYS A 336 -26.37 6.57 20.12
N PHE A 337 -25.89 5.34 20.02
CA PHE A 337 -26.45 4.27 19.19
C PHE A 337 -26.86 3.12 20.09
N GLY A 338 -28.15 3.01 20.42
CA GLY A 338 -28.61 2.11 21.48
C GLY A 338 -27.94 2.46 22.80
N ASP A 339 -27.25 1.49 23.40
CA ASP A 339 -26.51 1.66 24.66
C ASP A 339 -25.10 2.25 24.46
N LEU A 340 -24.60 2.33 23.22
CA LEU A 340 -23.28 2.86 22.92
C LEU A 340 -23.30 4.39 22.85
N THR A 341 -22.76 5.04 23.88
CA THR A 341 -22.52 6.49 23.85
C THR A 341 -21.23 6.79 23.09
N VAL A 342 -21.35 7.53 21.98
CA VAL A 342 -20.21 7.97 21.16
C VAL A 342 -19.70 9.33 21.63
N PHE A 343 -20.61 10.27 21.88
CA PHE A 343 -20.30 11.60 22.40
C PHE A 343 -21.20 11.92 23.60
N GLU A 344 -20.63 12.53 24.63
CA GLU A 344 -21.34 12.98 25.83
C GLU A 344 -20.86 14.40 26.17
N GLY A 345 -21.70 15.41 25.97
CA GLY A 345 -21.40 16.80 26.36
C GLY A 345 -20.28 17.45 25.55
N LEU A 346 -20.19 17.21 24.25
CA LEU A 346 -19.17 17.81 23.39
C LEU A 346 -19.51 19.26 23.04
N ASP A 347 -18.63 20.20 23.40
CA ASP A 347 -18.73 21.63 23.08
C ASP A 347 -17.59 22.05 22.14
N PHE A 348 -17.91 22.62 20.98
CA PHE A 348 -16.90 23.23 20.10
C PHE A 348 -17.49 24.29 19.17
N ILE A 349 -16.64 25.23 18.75
CA ILE A 349 -16.95 26.22 17.72
C ILE A 349 -15.86 26.14 16.66
N MET A 350 -16.25 25.97 15.40
CA MET A 350 -15.36 26.05 14.25
C MET A 350 -15.64 27.35 13.49
N ALA A 351 -14.63 28.20 13.39
CA ALA A 351 -14.72 29.46 12.66
C ALA A 351 -14.25 29.33 11.21
N ARG A 352 -14.66 30.29 10.37
CA ARG A 352 -14.26 30.36 8.97
C ARG A 352 -12.74 30.50 8.86
N GLN A 353 -12.14 29.77 7.92
CA GLN A 353 -10.69 29.68 7.66
C GLN A 353 -9.89 28.87 8.69
N GLU A 354 -10.53 28.29 9.71
CA GLU A 354 -9.85 27.34 10.59
C GLU A 354 -9.56 26.03 9.87
N LYS A 355 -8.44 25.42 10.25
CA LYS A 355 -8.04 24.07 9.82
C LYS A 355 -8.08 23.18 11.04
N VAL A 356 -8.98 22.22 11.03
CA VAL A 356 -9.20 21.30 12.15
C VAL A 356 -8.82 19.89 11.70
N ALA A 357 -7.98 19.22 12.48
CA ALA A 357 -7.66 17.81 12.29
C ALA A 357 -8.39 16.99 13.36
N LEU A 358 -9.25 16.07 12.93
CA LEU A 358 -9.93 15.14 13.82
C LEU A 358 -9.03 13.92 14.05
N VAL A 359 -8.43 13.84 15.24
CA VAL A 359 -7.53 12.74 15.63
C VAL A 359 -8.18 11.90 16.71
N GLY A 360 -8.07 10.58 16.58
CA GLY A 360 -8.60 9.64 17.55
C GLY A 360 -8.47 8.20 17.07
N LYS A 361 -8.62 7.26 18.00
CA LYS A 361 -8.60 5.82 17.69
C LYS A 361 -9.70 5.46 16.70
N ASN A 362 -9.52 4.37 15.97
CA ASN A 362 -10.62 3.86 15.13
C ASN A 362 -11.80 3.44 16.01
N GLY A 363 -13.02 3.77 15.57
CA GLY A 363 -14.22 3.59 16.38
C GLY A 363 -14.48 4.70 17.41
N ALA A 364 -13.61 5.72 17.57
CA ALA A 364 -13.83 6.84 18.49
C ALA A 364 -14.94 7.83 18.06
N GLY A 365 -15.69 7.53 16.98
CA GLY A 365 -16.77 8.38 16.49
C GLY A 365 -16.37 9.43 15.45
N LYS A 366 -15.15 9.41 14.90
CA LYS A 366 -14.69 10.36 13.86
C LYS A 366 -15.69 10.45 12.68
N THR A 367 -15.99 9.32 12.06
CA THR A 367 -16.97 9.23 10.96
C THR A 367 -18.38 9.64 11.40
N THR A 368 -18.76 9.34 12.64
CA THR A 368 -20.04 9.79 13.22
C THR A 368 -20.10 11.31 13.28
N LEU A 369 -19.05 11.98 13.79
CA LEU A 369 -18.98 13.44 13.83
C LEU A 369 -19.02 14.02 12.41
N THR A 370 -18.28 13.44 11.46
CA THR A 370 -18.33 13.83 10.04
C THR A 370 -19.76 13.75 9.49
N ARG A 371 -20.49 12.65 9.68
CA ARG A 371 -21.89 12.51 9.24
C ARG A 371 -22.81 13.52 9.91
N MET A 372 -22.58 13.85 11.18
CA MET A 372 -23.33 14.89 11.88
C MET A 372 -23.05 16.29 11.31
N LEU A 373 -21.79 16.62 11.00
CA LEU A 373 -21.41 17.88 10.34
C LEU A 373 -22.05 18.01 8.95
N LEU A 374 -22.19 16.89 8.23
CA LEU A 374 -22.88 16.81 6.94
C LEU A 374 -24.41 16.79 7.06
N GLN A 375 -24.96 16.91 8.28
CA GLN A 375 -26.40 16.82 8.57
C GLN A 375 -27.05 15.49 8.13
N GLN A 376 -26.26 14.43 7.97
CA GLN A 376 -26.74 13.07 7.65
C GLN A 376 -27.14 12.29 8.90
N GLU A 377 -26.69 12.73 10.07
CA GLU A 377 -26.96 12.12 11.38
C GLU A 377 -27.36 13.21 12.38
N SER A 378 -28.42 12.97 13.16
CA SER A 378 -28.89 13.90 14.18
C SER A 378 -28.23 13.65 15.54
N CYS A 379 -28.14 14.68 16.37
CA CYS A 379 -27.81 14.55 17.78
C CYS A 379 -28.89 13.75 18.52
N THR A 380 -28.50 13.02 19.57
CA THR A 380 -29.44 12.40 20.52
C THR A 380 -29.87 13.42 21.58
N ALA A 381 -28.95 14.27 22.02
CA ALA A 381 -29.22 15.46 22.84
C ALA A 381 -28.17 16.55 22.57
N GLY A 382 -28.39 17.76 23.08
CA GLY A 382 -27.58 18.94 22.73
C GLY A 382 -27.87 19.45 21.32
N THR A 383 -27.02 20.34 20.81
CA THR A 383 -27.21 20.98 19.50
C THR A 383 -25.94 20.90 18.65
N LEU A 384 -26.12 20.84 17.33
CA LEU A 384 -25.07 21.05 16.33
C LEU A 384 -25.64 21.96 15.25
N ASN A 385 -25.22 23.22 15.26
CA ASN A 385 -25.69 24.24 14.35
C ASN A 385 -24.68 24.45 13.21
N VAL A 386 -25.21 24.54 11.99
CA VAL A 386 -24.44 24.89 10.80
C VAL A 386 -24.66 26.37 10.49
N GLY A 387 -23.58 27.11 10.30
CA GLY A 387 -23.58 28.54 10.08
C GLY A 387 -24.25 28.98 8.77
N HIS A 388 -24.50 30.29 8.65
CA HIS A 388 -25.14 30.87 7.48
C HIS A 388 -24.29 30.73 6.20
N ASN A 389 -24.93 30.33 5.10
CA ASN A 389 -24.32 30.09 3.79
C ASN A 389 -23.11 29.14 3.84
N VAL A 390 -23.13 28.16 4.74
CA VAL A 390 -22.15 27.07 4.74
C VAL A 390 -22.52 26.08 3.64
N ASP A 391 -21.54 25.77 2.80
CA ASP A 391 -21.64 24.85 1.68
C ASP A 391 -20.47 23.88 1.75
N ILE A 392 -20.79 22.62 2.00
CA ILE A 392 -19.85 21.60 2.46
C ILE A 392 -19.53 20.63 1.33
N GLY A 393 -18.27 20.58 0.95
CA GLY A 393 -17.71 19.54 0.09
C GLY A 393 -17.21 18.39 0.94
N TYR A 394 -17.66 17.17 0.64
CA TYR A 394 -17.24 15.96 1.36
C TYR A 394 -16.41 15.04 0.47
N TYR A 395 -15.24 14.63 0.98
CA TYR A 395 -14.42 13.57 0.42
C TYR A 395 -14.48 12.38 1.37
N ALA A 396 -15.25 11.35 1.00
CA ALA A 396 -15.47 10.16 1.82
C ALA A 396 -14.37 9.11 1.61
N GLN A 397 -14.11 8.30 2.64
CA GLN A 397 -13.17 7.17 2.56
C GLN A 397 -13.54 6.16 1.47
N ASN A 398 -14.85 5.91 1.26
CA ASN A 398 -15.37 4.97 0.25
C ASN A 398 -15.91 5.67 -1.01
N GLN A 399 -15.53 6.93 -1.26
CA GLN A 399 -16.09 7.69 -2.39
C GLN A 399 -15.81 7.03 -3.75
N THR A 400 -14.80 6.14 -3.82
CA THR A 400 -14.49 5.32 -5.00
C THR A 400 -15.61 4.34 -5.38
N ASP A 401 -16.44 3.95 -4.42
CA ASP A 401 -17.53 2.99 -4.61
C ASP A 401 -18.85 3.68 -5.01
N GLU A 402 -18.96 4.98 -4.73
CA GLU A 402 -20.11 5.82 -5.15
C GLU A 402 -19.99 6.30 -6.61
N LEU A 403 -18.82 6.17 -7.23
CA LEU A 403 -18.64 6.51 -8.64
C LEU A 403 -19.29 5.44 -9.52
N ASP A 404 -20.14 5.84 -10.47
CA ASP A 404 -20.77 4.91 -11.40
C ASP A 404 -19.70 4.24 -12.30
N GLY A 405 -19.47 2.95 -12.06
CA GLY A 405 -18.49 2.14 -12.77
C GLY A 405 -18.70 2.05 -14.28
N ASN A 406 -19.91 2.37 -14.78
CA ASN A 406 -20.23 2.30 -16.20
C ASN A 406 -19.87 3.57 -16.98
N MET A 407 -19.80 4.71 -16.29
CA MET A 407 -19.42 5.99 -16.87
C MET A 407 -17.93 6.04 -17.17
N THR A 408 -17.54 6.86 -18.14
CA THR A 408 -16.15 7.23 -18.37
C THR A 408 -15.65 8.28 -17.37
N VAL A 409 -14.34 8.43 -17.25
CA VAL A 409 -13.70 9.47 -16.44
C VAL A 409 -14.24 10.87 -16.82
N LEU A 410 -14.37 11.15 -18.12
CA LEU A 410 -14.89 12.43 -18.60
C LEU A 410 -16.38 12.60 -18.31
N GLU A 411 -17.21 11.59 -18.64
CA GLU A 411 -18.66 11.62 -18.40
C GLU A 411 -18.98 11.85 -16.93
N THR A 412 -18.20 11.26 -16.01
CA THR A 412 -18.37 11.41 -14.56
C THR A 412 -18.28 12.87 -14.12
N LEU A 413 -17.43 13.67 -14.77
CA LEU A 413 -17.33 15.10 -14.49
C LEU A 413 -18.36 15.92 -15.28
N GLU A 414 -18.68 15.54 -16.52
CA GLU A 414 -19.66 16.24 -17.36
C GLU A 414 -21.06 16.24 -16.77
N ASP A 415 -21.45 15.15 -16.11
CA ASP A 415 -22.76 14.99 -15.44
C ASP A 415 -22.95 16.00 -14.31
N VAL A 416 -21.86 16.33 -13.60
CA VAL A 416 -21.87 17.20 -12.42
C VAL A 416 -21.52 18.64 -12.75
N ALA A 417 -20.72 18.86 -13.80
CA ALA A 417 -20.23 20.19 -14.15
C ALA A 417 -21.35 21.11 -14.64
N VAL A 418 -21.39 22.33 -14.10
CA VAL A 418 -22.35 23.38 -14.48
C VAL A 418 -21.59 24.62 -14.97
N GLY A 419 -22.14 25.31 -15.98
CA GLY A 419 -21.60 26.58 -16.46
C GLY A 419 -20.25 26.47 -17.21
N ASP A 420 -19.38 27.46 -17.03
CA ASP A 420 -18.11 27.57 -17.78
C ASP A 420 -17.07 26.51 -17.44
N VAL A 421 -17.20 25.83 -16.29
CA VAL A 421 -16.30 24.73 -15.88
C VAL A 421 -16.32 23.58 -16.87
N ARG A 422 -17.44 23.38 -17.60
CA ARG A 422 -17.56 22.37 -18.67
C ARG A 422 -16.50 22.52 -19.76
N LYS A 423 -16.04 23.75 -20.04
CA LYS A 423 -15.02 24.01 -21.08
C LYS A 423 -13.61 23.61 -20.63
N GLN A 424 -13.40 23.38 -19.33
CA GLN A 424 -12.09 23.16 -18.72
C GLN A 424 -11.91 21.73 -18.18
N LEU A 425 -12.90 20.84 -18.32
CA LEU A 425 -12.87 19.49 -17.74
C LEU A 425 -11.65 18.68 -18.17
N ARG A 426 -11.30 18.70 -19.45
CA ARG A 426 -10.09 18.02 -19.96
C ARG A 426 -8.80 18.60 -19.36
N GLY A 427 -8.77 19.92 -19.13
CA GLY A 427 -7.62 20.56 -18.46
C GLY A 427 -7.51 20.15 -16.99
N LEU A 428 -8.64 20.10 -16.27
CA LEU A 428 -8.71 19.63 -14.89
C LEU A 428 -8.28 18.17 -14.79
N LEU A 429 -8.85 17.29 -15.62
CA LEU A 429 -8.45 15.87 -15.70
C LEU A 429 -6.96 15.72 -16.01
N GLY A 430 -6.42 16.54 -16.93
CA GLY A 430 -5.00 16.59 -17.23
C GLY A 430 -4.14 16.95 -16.01
N SER A 431 -4.58 17.88 -15.15
CA SER A 431 -3.85 18.19 -13.90
C SER A 431 -3.85 17.06 -12.88
N PHE A 432 -4.80 16.12 -13.01
CA PHE A 432 -4.90 14.90 -12.22
C PHE A 432 -4.36 13.65 -12.94
N LEU A 433 -3.60 13.86 -14.02
CA LEU A 433 -2.89 12.83 -14.77
C LEU A 433 -3.80 11.87 -15.55
N PHE A 434 -5.01 12.30 -15.87
CA PHE A 434 -5.85 11.65 -16.88
C PHE A 434 -5.58 12.31 -18.22
N THR A 435 -4.83 11.62 -19.10
CA THR A 435 -4.38 12.18 -20.38
C THR A 435 -4.73 11.27 -21.56
N GLY A 436 -4.89 11.85 -22.76
CA GLY A 436 -5.18 11.08 -23.97
C GLY A 436 -6.44 10.22 -23.81
N GLU A 437 -6.31 8.91 -24.03
CA GLU A 437 -7.40 7.93 -23.94
C GLU A 437 -7.83 7.62 -22.49
N ASP A 438 -7.09 8.07 -21.47
CA ASP A 438 -7.45 7.83 -20.08
C ASP A 438 -8.81 8.44 -19.71
N VAL A 439 -9.18 9.56 -20.35
CA VAL A 439 -10.44 10.25 -20.10
C VAL A 439 -11.66 9.45 -20.57
N ASP A 440 -11.45 8.52 -21.50
CA ASP A 440 -12.49 7.66 -22.08
C ASP A 440 -12.54 6.29 -21.40
N LYS A 441 -11.66 6.02 -20.42
CA LYS A 441 -11.70 4.80 -19.61
C LYS A 441 -12.94 4.78 -18.73
N LYS A 442 -13.55 3.60 -18.58
CA LYS A 442 -14.64 3.38 -17.63
C LYS A 442 -14.13 3.37 -16.19
N VAL A 443 -14.89 3.97 -15.28
CA VAL A 443 -14.54 4.07 -13.85
C VAL A 443 -14.26 2.70 -13.23
N LYS A 444 -14.99 1.64 -13.62
CA LYS A 444 -14.76 0.28 -13.11
C LYS A 444 -13.38 -0.31 -13.39
N VAL A 445 -12.67 0.23 -14.40
CA VAL A 445 -11.34 -0.25 -14.81
C VAL A 445 -10.22 0.54 -14.10
N LEU A 446 -10.57 1.65 -13.44
CA LEU A 446 -9.62 2.47 -12.71
C LEU A 446 -9.16 1.77 -11.43
N SER A 447 -7.87 1.93 -11.12
CA SER A 447 -7.31 1.60 -9.81
C SER A 447 -7.90 2.48 -8.69
N GLY A 448 -7.78 2.05 -7.43
CA GLY A 448 -8.26 2.85 -6.28
C GLY A 448 -7.67 4.26 -6.24
N GLY A 449 -6.38 4.41 -6.53
CA GLY A 449 -5.71 5.72 -6.64
C GLY A 449 -6.24 6.58 -7.78
N GLU A 450 -6.56 6.00 -8.95
CA GLU A 450 -7.21 6.73 -10.03
C GLU A 450 -8.63 7.17 -9.64
N LYS A 451 -9.43 6.29 -9.03
CA LYS A 451 -10.77 6.64 -8.55
C LYS A 451 -10.73 7.77 -7.51
N ALA A 452 -9.77 7.75 -6.59
CA ALA A 452 -9.54 8.82 -5.61
C ALA A 452 -9.24 10.18 -6.28
N ARG A 453 -8.36 10.19 -7.29
CA ARG A 453 -8.08 11.40 -8.08
C ARG A 453 -9.31 11.93 -8.81
N LEU A 454 -10.12 11.04 -9.40
CA LEU A 454 -11.37 11.40 -10.08
C LEU A 454 -12.40 12.00 -9.10
N ALA A 455 -12.52 11.42 -7.90
CA ALA A 455 -13.37 11.95 -6.85
C ALA A 455 -12.92 13.37 -6.40
N LEU A 456 -11.60 13.62 -6.30
CA LEU A 456 -11.07 14.95 -6.02
C LEU A 456 -11.34 15.94 -7.17
N CYS A 457 -11.27 15.51 -8.44
CA CYS A 457 -11.68 16.33 -9.57
C CYS A 457 -13.15 16.75 -9.45
N LYS A 458 -14.04 15.82 -9.08
CA LYS A 458 -15.47 16.09 -8.88
C LYS A 458 -15.69 17.14 -7.78
N LEU A 459 -14.93 17.05 -6.68
CA LEU A 459 -14.97 18.03 -5.60
C LEU A 459 -14.53 19.44 -6.04
N LEU A 460 -13.63 19.54 -7.01
CA LEU A 460 -13.14 20.82 -7.54
C LEU A 460 -14.11 21.50 -8.51
N LEU A 461 -15.14 20.81 -8.99
CA LEU A 461 -16.14 21.39 -9.89
C LEU A 461 -17.06 22.39 -9.19
N HIS A 462 -17.21 22.28 -7.87
CA HIS A 462 -18.03 23.17 -7.06
C HIS A 462 -17.15 23.98 -6.11
N PRO A 463 -17.33 25.31 -6.03
CA PRO A 463 -16.61 26.13 -5.06
C PRO A 463 -17.21 25.99 -3.66
N TYR A 464 -16.95 24.86 -3.00
CA TYR A 464 -17.32 24.67 -1.60
C TYR A 464 -16.58 25.65 -0.68
N ASN A 465 -17.22 26.09 0.39
CA ASN A 465 -16.59 26.98 1.38
C ASN A 465 -16.18 26.27 2.67
N VAL A 466 -16.57 25.01 2.83
CA VAL A 466 -16.08 24.09 3.86
C VAL A 466 -15.74 22.77 3.18
N LEU A 467 -14.59 22.20 3.54
CA LEU A 467 -14.18 20.89 3.05
C LEU A 467 -14.05 19.94 4.24
N VAL A 468 -14.71 18.80 4.15
CA VAL A 468 -14.57 17.70 5.09
C VAL A 468 -13.89 16.56 4.35
N LEU A 469 -12.67 16.22 4.77
CA LEU A 469 -11.82 15.23 4.09
C LEU A 469 -11.58 14.05 5.03
N ASP A 470 -12.16 12.90 4.71
CA ASP A 470 -11.99 11.67 5.49
C ASP A 470 -10.86 10.82 4.88
N GLU A 471 -9.75 10.70 5.61
CA GLU A 471 -8.52 9.99 5.20
C GLU A 471 -8.06 10.29 3.75
N PRO A 472 -7.89 11.58 3.36
CA PRO A 472 -7.62 11.94 1.96
C PRO A 472 -6.29 11.39 1.40
N THR A 473 -5.39 10.92 2.26
CA THR A 473 -4.04 10.47 1.90
C THR A 473 -3.95 8.99 1.50
N ASN A 474 -4.92 8.14 1.82
CA ASN A 474 -4.81 6.67 1.64
C ASN A 474 -4.59 6.22 0.18
N HIS A 475 -4.95 7.06 -0.78
CA HIS A 475 -4.92 6.73 -2.20
C HIS A 475 -4.23 7.80 -3.06
N LEU A 476 -3.65 8.83 -2.43
CA LEU A 476 -2.88 9.88 -3.10
C LEU A 476 -1.39 9.55 -2.98
N ASP A 477 -0.71 9.46 -4.12
CA ASP A 477 0.67 9.02 -4.20
C ASP A 477 1.62 10.02 -3.50
N LEU A 478 2.74 9.50 -3.00
CA LEU A 478 3.77 10.18 -2.21
C LEU A 478 4.35 11.43 -2.88
N LYS A 479 4.19 11.63 -4.18
CA LYS A 479 4.71 12.78 -4.95
C LYS A 479 3.65 13.82 -5.33
N SER A 480 2.41 13.66 -4.84
CA SER A 480 1.30 14.59 -5.09
C SER A 480 1.45 15.89 -4.30
#